data_AF-G0VEU7-F1
#
_entry.id   AF-G0VEU7-F1
#
_cell.length_a   1.000
_cell.length_b   1.000
_cell.length_c   1.000
_cell.angle_alpha   90.00
_cell.angle_beta   90.00
_cell.angle_gamma   90.00
#
_symmetry.space_group_name_H-M   'P 1'
#
loop_
_entity.id
_entity.type
_entity.pdbx_description
1 polymer ?
#
loop_
_entity_poly.entity_id
_entity_poly.type
_entity_poly.pdbx_seq_one_letter_code
_entity_poly.pdbx_strand_id
1 'polypeptide(L)'
;MGAASSKQQSDTLVLKPNVDLNLSETVLTQLDRNIDTDSIRHKKAEKYIEDKVSERLVELENETLKKFEDELEASLLTEQPNDTFTSSELAEKVKQLEQRLNRFKELEDKRKNKYDSEDGIRSQLKECLLKNKGKPLNCYEEMKQFNKLVQNQS
;
A
#
# COMPACT_ATOMS: atom_id res chain seq x y z
N MET A 1 11.18 70.53 3.62
CA MET A 1 10.18 69.47 3.84
C MET A 1 10.12 69.19 5.35
N GLY A 2 9.27 69.89 6.09
CA GLY A 2 9.09 69.69 7.53
C GLY A 2 7.59 69.71 7.83
N ALA A 3 6.99 68.53 8.01
CA ALA A 3 5.57 68.38 8.24
C ALA A 3 5.28 68.45 9.75
N ALA A 4 4.45 69.41 10.14
CA ALA A 4 3.83 69.47 11.45
C ALA A 4 2.82 68.32 11.58
N SER A 5 2.99 67.45 12.57
CA SER A 5 1.98 66.45 12.94
C SER A 5 1.05 67.07 13.98
N SER A 6 -0.15 67.45 13.55
CA SER A 6 -1.23 67.94 14.40
C SER A 6 -1.95 66.76 15.05
N LYS A 7 -2.15 66.82 16.36
CA LYS A 7 -2.90 65.83 17.15
C LYS A 7 -4.37 65.85 16.70
N GLN A 8 -4.85 64.78 16.07
CA GLN A 8 -6.28 64.59 15.86
C GLN A 8 -6.92 64.02 17.13
N GLN A 9 -7.66 64.88 17.82
CA GLN A 9 -8.60 64.50 18.86
C GLN A 9 -9.70 63.64 18.23
N SER A 10 -9.92 62.45 18.77
CA SER A 10 -10.98 61.53 18.35
C SER A 10 -12.34 62.00 18.87
N ASP A 11 -13.01 62.87 18.12
CA ASP A 11 -14.43 63.18 18.37
C ASP A 11 -15.27 61.94 18.04
N THR A 12 -15.67 61.21 19.08
CA THR A 12 -16.62 60.11 18.95
C THR A 12 -18.00 60.73 18.74
N LEU A 13 -18.47 60.78 17.50
CA LEU A 13 -19.79 61.29 17.14
C LEU A 13 -20.88 60.35 17.70
N VAL A 14 -21.34 60.63 18.91
CA VAL A 14 -22.49 59.94 19.52
C VAL A 14 -23.77 60.53 18.92
N LEU A 15 -24.28 59.89 17.87
CA LEU A 15 -25.57 60.21 17.28
C LEU A 15 -26.68 59.76 18.23
N LYS A 16 -27.33 60.71 18.91
CA LYS A 16 -28.56 60.46 19.67
C LYS A 16 -29.78 60.75 18.78
N PRO A 17 -30.58 59.75 18.38
CA PRO A 17 -31.81 60.01 17.65
C PRO A 17 -32.84 60.68 18.56
N ASN A 18 -33.38 61.82 18.12
CA ASN A 18 -34.43 62.61 18.80
C ASN A 18 -35.84 62.09 18.45
N VAL A 19 -36.05 60.77 18.47
CA VAL A 19 -37.35 60.16 18.15
C VAL A 19 -37.66 59.12 19.22
N ASP A 20 -38.85 59.20 19.81
CA ASP A 20 -39.37 58.21 20.75
C ASP A 20 -39.69 56.90 19.99
N LEU A 21 -38.71 56.01 19.93
CA LEU A 21 -38.85 54.69 19.33
C LEU A 21 -39.62 53.77 20.28
N ASN A 22 -40.92 53.61 20.06
CA ASN A 22 -41.72 52.57 20.71
C ASN A 22 -41.40 51.20 20.06
N LEU A 23 -40.30 50.59 20.48
CA LEU A 23 -39.94 49.23 20.07
C LEU A 23 -40.82 48.24 20.85
N SER A 24 -41.38 47.23 20.15
CA SER A 24 -42.12 46.17 20.84
C SER A 24 -41.17 45.34 21.71
N GLU A 25 -41.66 44.87 22.85
CA GLU A 25 -40.93 43.98 23.77
C GLU A 25 -40.38 42.73 23.05
N THR A 26 -41.09 42.27 22.00
CA THR A 26 -40.64 41.17 21.15
C THR A 26 -39.39 41.50 20.32
N VAL A 27 -39.22 42.76 19.89
CA VAL A 27 -38.03 43.21 19.15
C VAL A 27 -36.87 43.46 20.12
N LEU A 28 -37.14 44.02 21.30
CA LEU A 28 -36.13 44.18 22.35
C LEU A 28 -35.58 42.83 22.82
N THR A 29 -36.45 41.85 23.06
CA THR A 29 -36.02 40.49 23.42
C THR A 29 -35.26 39.79 22.28
N GLN A 30 -35.56 40.10 21.02
CA GLN A 30 -34.78 39.58 19.87
C GLN A 30 -33.42 40.25 19.71
N LEU A 31 -33.30 41.55 20.01
CA LEU A 31 -32.04 42.29 20.00
C LEU A 31 -31.15 41.86 21.17
N ASP A 32 -31.71 41.68 22.36
CA ASP A 32 -30.99 41.14 23.54
C ASP A 32 -30.49 39.71 23.28
N ARG A 33 -31.24 38.91 22.52
CA ARG A 33 -30.81 37.57 22.07
C ARG A 33 -29.76 37.60 20.96
N ASN A 34 -29.64 38.71 20.21
CA ASN A 34 -28.71 38.89 19.09
C ASN A 34 -27.54 39.82 19.45
N ILE A 35 -27.09 39.85 20.71
CA ILE A 35 -25.83 40.52 21.09
C ILE A 35 -24.60 39.68 20.71
N ASP A 36 -24.71 38.84 19.68
CA ASP A 36 -23.59 38.09 19.16
C ASP A 36 -22.49 39.10 18.77
N THR A 37 -21.39 39.08 19.51
CA THR A 37 -20.22 39.85 19.16
C THR A 37 -19.66 39.32 17.84
N ASP A 38 -18.89 40.15 17.14
CA ASP A 38 -18.35 39.79 15.82
C ASP A 38 -17.54 38.49 15.86
N SER A 39 -16.87 38.22 16.99
CA SER A 39 -16.15 36.96 17.24
C SER A 39 -17.06 35.73 17.29
N ILE A 40 -18.27 35.84 17.86
CA ILE A 40 -19.23 34.71 17.91
C ILE A 40 -19.76 34.39 16.52
N ARG A 41 -20.07 35.42 15.72
CA ARG A 41 -20.46 35.23 14.32
C ARG A 41 -19.36 34.57 13.49
N HIS A 42 -18.11 35.00 13.67
CA HIS A 42 -16.95 34.39 13.01
C HIS A 42 -16.82 32.90 13.34
N LYS A 43 -16.82 32.55 14.63
CA LYS A 43 -16.72 31.16 15.10
C LYS A 43 -17.85 30.29 14.59
N LYS A 44 -19.08 30.84 14.51
CA LYS A 44 -20.24 30.13 13.98
C LYS A 44 -20.11 29.88 12.48
N ALA A 45 -19.57 30.85 11.73
CA ALA A 45 -19.29 30.70 10.31
C ALA A 45 -18.19 29.67 10.05
N GLU A 46 -17.09 29.70 10.82
CA GLU A 46 -16.01 28.69 10.76
C GLU A 46 -16.55 27.29 11.02
N LYS A 47 -17.30 27.12 12.12
CA LYS A 47 -17.91 25.82 12.44
C LYS A 47 -18.83 25.33 11.32
N TYR A 48 -19.64 26.21 10.74
CA TYR A 48 -20.52 25.84 9.62
C TYR A 48 -19.72 25.36 8.39
N ILE A 49 -18.58 25.98 8.11
CA ILE A 49 -17.68 25.56 7.04
C ILE A 49 -17.04 24.20 7.38
N GLU A 50 -16.55 24.01 8.61
CA GLU A 50 -16.00 22.74 9.07
C GLU A 50 -17.01 21.60 8.95
N ASP A 51 -18.25 21.82 9.40
CA ASP A 51 -19.34 20.85 9.32
C ASP A 51 -19.58 20.46 7.84
N LYS A 52 -19.65 21.44 6.93
CA LYS A 52 -19.85 21.20 5.49
C LYS A 52 -18.69 20.47 4.83
N VAL A 53 -17.46 20.80 5.20
CA VAL A 53 -16.27 20.11 4.69
C VAL A 53 -16.26 18.66 5.18
N SER A 54 -16.58 18.42 6.46
CA SER A 54 -16.62 17.08 7.02
C SER A 54 -17.69 16.20 6.35
N GLU A 55 -18.88 16.76 6.11
CA GLU A 55 -19.97 16.09 5.37
C GLU A 55 -19.50 15.70 3.96
N ARG A 56 -18.84 16.62 3.25
CA ARG A 56 -18.34 16.36 1.90
C ARG A 56 -17.20 15.33 1.88
N LEU A 57 -16.35 15.30 2.90
CA LEU A 57 -15.31 14.29 3.04
C LEU A 57 -15.92 12.89 3.24
N VAL A 58 -16.94 12.77 4.09
CA VAL A 58 -17.64 11.48 4.30
C VAL A 58 -18.33 11.01 3.01
N GLU A 59 -18.93 11.90 2.24
CA GLU A 59 -19.49 11.56 0.91
C GLU A 59 -18.40 11.03 -0.03
N LEU A 60 -17.26 11.71 -0.13
CA LEU A 60 -16.15 11.29 -0.97
C LEU A 60 -15.54 9.96 -0.51
N GLU A 61 -15.41 9.73 0.80
CA GLU A 61 -14.96 8.45 1.34
C GLU A 61 -15.91 7.31 0.93
N ASN A 62 -17.21 7.50 1.07
CA ASN A 62 -18.18 6.48 0.64
C ASN A 62 -18.17 6.26 -0.88
N GLU A 63 -18.03 7.31 -1.68
CA GLU A 63 -17.91 7.18 -3.15
C GLU A 63 -16.62 6.45 -3.56
N THR A 64 -15.50 6.73 -2.89
CA THR A 64 -14.21 6.07 -3.18
C THR A 64 -14.21 4.61 -2.73
N LEU A 65 -14.80 4.29 -1.59
CA LEU A 65 -14.98 2.91 -1.15
C LEU A 65 -15.82 2.11 -2.15
N LYS A 66 -16.95 2.67 -2.61
CA LYS A 66 -17.78 2.03 -3.65
C LYS A 66 -17.01 1.80 -4.94
N LYS A 67 -16.28 2.82 -5.43
CA LYS A 67 -15.44 2.67 -6.64
C LYS A 67 -14.38 1.59 -6.46
N PHE A 68 -13.76 1.51 -5.29
CA PHE A 68 -12.76 0.50 -4.99
C PHE A 68 -13.38 -0.90 -4.91
N GLU A 69 -14.56 -1.04 -4.31
CA GLU A 69 -15.33 -2.29 -4.32
C GLU A 69 -15.72 -2.69 -5.75
N ASP A 70 -16.24 -1.77 -6.56
CA ASP A 70 -16.60 -2.01 -7.97
C ASP A 70 -15.36 -2.41 -8.80
N GLU A 71 -14.22 -1.73 -8.61
CA GLU A 71 -12.95 -2.05 -9.28
C GLU A 71 -12.39 -3.41 -8.83
N LEU A 72 -12.49 -3.73 -7.54
CA LEU A 72 -12.11 -5.04 -7.01
C LEU A 72 -13.03 -6.14 -7.57
N GLU A 73 -14.34 -5.95 -7.54
CA GLU A 73 -15.29 -6.89 -8.12
C GLU A 73 -15.02 -7.07 -9.61
N ALA A 74 -14.83 -5.99 -10.36
CA ALA A 74 -14.47 -6.06 -11.78
C ALA A 74 -13.15 -6.80 -12.00
N SER A 75 -12.11 -6.52 -11.20
CA SER A 75 -10.80 -7.19 -11.33
C SER A 75 -10.88 -8.67 -10.94
N LEU A 76 -11.64 -9.02 -9.91
CA LEU A 76 -11.87 -10.42 -9.52
C LEU A 76 -12.69 -11.17 -10.57
N LEU A 77 -13.68 -10.51 -11.18
CA LEU A 77 -14.48 -11.06 -12.27
C LEU A 77 -13.72 -11.12 -13.61
N THR A 78 -12.61 -10.39 -13.76
CA THR A 78 -11.70 -10.57 -14.91
C THR A 78 -10.84 -11.84 -14.84
N GLU A 79 -10.85 -12.57 -13.72
CA GLU A 79 -10.44 -13.99 -13.72
C GLU A 79 -11.60 -14.86 -14.24
N GLN A 80 -11.88 -14.70 -15.54
CA GLN A 80 -12.60 -15.58 -16.47
C GLN A 80 -13.71 -16.53 -15.94
N PRO A 81 -14.88 -16.49 -16.58
CA PRO A 81 -15.64 -17.70 -16.89
C PRO A 81 -15.64 -17.93 -18.40
N ASN A 82 -14.46 -18.20 -18.96
CA ASN A 82 -14.33 -18.99 -20.20
C ASN A 82 -13.52 -20.28 -19.94
N ASP A 83 -13.36 -20.69 -18.69
CA ASP A 83 -12.79 -21.98 -18.31
C ASP A 83 -13.90 -23.04 -18.18
N THR A 84 -14.74 -23.16 -19.21
CA THR A 84 -15.26 -24.50 -19.55
C THR A 84 -14.17 -25.21 -20.33
N PHE A 85 -13.08 -25.64 -19.66
CA PHE A 85 -12.15 -26.55 -20.28
C PHE A 85 -12.93 -27.78 -20.71
N THR A 86 -12.98 -28.03 -22.02
CA THR A 86 -13.44 -29.32 -22.48
C THR A 86 -12.50 -30.38 -21.91
N SER A 87 -13.01 -31.59 -21.65
CA SER A 87 -12.19 -32.70 -21.13
C SER A 87 -10.93 -32.96 -21.97
N SER A 88 -10.98 -32.60 -23.26
CA SER A 88 -9.85 -32.64 -24.18
C SER A 88 -8.75 -31.61 -23.86
N GLU A 89 -9.10 -30.35 -23.60
CA GLU A 89 -8.12 -29.29 -23.29
C GLU A 89 -7.46 -29.53 -21.92
N LEU A 90 -8.22 -30.07 -20.97
CA LEU A 90 -7.69 -30.46 -19.67
C LEU A 90 -6.71 -31.63 -19.81
N ALA A 91 -7.05 -32.63 -20.62
CA ALA A 91 -6.15 -33.75 -20.94
C ALA A 91 -4.87 -33.27 -21.63
N GLU A 92 -4.96 -32.27 -22.51
CA GLU A 92 -3.79 -31.70 -23.17
C GLU A 92 -2.87 -30.95 -22.20
N LYS A 93 -3.43 -30.12 -21.29
CA LYS A 93 -2.65 -29.45 -20.24
C LYS A 93 -2.01 -30.43 -19.27
N VAL A 94 -2.72 -31.49 -18.87
CA VAL A 94 -2.17 -32.57 -18.03
C VAL A 94 -1.00 -33.25 -18.75
N LYS A 95 -1.14 -33.57 -20.04
CA LYS A 95 -0.06 -34.15 -20.84
C LYS A 95 1.15 -33.21 -20.96
N GLN A 96 0.93 -31.91 -21.10
CA GLN A 96 2.02 -30.92 -21.10
C GLN A 96 2.73 -30.85 -19.75
N LEU A 97 2.01 -30.93 -18.65
CA LEU A 97 2.57 -30.98 -17.30
C LEU A 97 3.40 -32.26 -17.08
N GLU A 98 2.87 -33.41 -17.48
CA GLU A 98 3.60 -34.69 -17.43
C GLU A 98 4.90 -34.64 -18.24
N GLN A 99 4.87 -34.06 -19.45
CA GLN A 99 6.07 -33.87 -20.26
C GLN A 99 7.11 -32.96 -19.56
N ARG A 100 6.68 -31.88 -18.91
CA ARG A 100 7.58 -31.01 -18.14
C ARG A 100 8.18 -31.74 -16.95
N LEU A 101 7.37 -32.48 -16.21
CA LEU A 101 7.84 -33.27 -15.07
C LEU A 101 8.85 -34.35 -15.49
N ASN A 102 8.60 -35.04 -16.60
CA ASN A 102 9.53 -36.03 -17.14
C ASN A 102 10.86 -35.40 -17.57
N ARG A 103 10.83 -34.22 -18.22
CA ARG A 103 12.05 -33.48 -18.53
C ARG A 103 12.84 -33.09 -17.28
N PHE A 104 12.17 -32.65 -16.21
CA PHE A 104 12.85 -32.35 -14.95
C PHE A 104 13.48 -33.58 -14.33
N LYS A 105 12.77 -34.71 -14.28
CA LYS A 105 13.31 -35.99 -13.80
C LYS A 105 14.53 -36.43 -14.61
N GLU A 106 14.45 -36.39 -15.94
CA GLU A 106 15.59 -36.72 -16.80
C GLU A 106 16.80 -35.81 -16.57
N LEU A 107 16.59 -34.50 -16.35
CA LEU A 107 17.67 -33.57 -16.03
C LEU A 107 18.28 -33.85 -14.65
N GLU A 108 17.46 -34.20 -13.66
CA GLU A 108 17.95 -34.60 -12.34
C GLU A 108 18.74 -35.90 -12.41
N ASP A 109 18.25 -36.91 -13.11
CA ASP A 109 18.92 -38.20 -13.27
C ASP A 109 20.22 -38.03 -14.07
N LYS A 110 20.22 -37.22 -15.12
CA LYS A 110 21.45 -36.84 -15.84
C LYS A 110 22.44 -36.15 -14.91
N ARG A 111 22.01 -35.25 -14.02
CA ARG A 111 22.89 -34.58 -13.05
C ARG A 111 23.42 -35.52 -11.97
N LYS A 112 22.60 -36.44 -11.47
CA LYS A 112 23.02 -37.46 -10.50
C LYS A 112 24.04 -38.40 -11.13
N ASN A 113 23.71 -38.93 -12.31
CA ASN A 113 24.57 -39.84 -13.05
C ASN A 113 25.86 -39.15 -13.51
N LYS A 114 25.85 -37.88 -13.93
CA LYS A 114 27.06 -37.15 -14.36
C LYS A 114 28.18 -37.19 -13.32
N TYR A 115 27.85 -37.20 -12.03
CA TYR A 115 28.85 -37.16 -10.95
C TYR A 115 28.99 -38.47 -10.16
N ASP A 116 28.11 -39.45 -10.36
CA ASP A 116 28.25 -40.80 -9.77
C ASP A 116 28.93 -41.79 -10.73
N SER A 117 28.93 -41.54 -12.05
CA SER A 117 29.29 -42.56 -13.04
C SER A 117 30.78 -42.77 -13.29
N GLU A 118 31.67 -41.82 -12.97
CA GLU A 118 33.03 -41.90 -13.52
C GLU A 118 34.12 -42.43 -12.61
N ASP A 119 34.05 -42.28 -11.27
CA ASP A 119 35.15 -42.79 -10.41
C ASP A 119 34.75 -43.08 -8.95
N GLY A 120 33.49 -42.90 -8.54
CA GLY A 120 33.09 -43.01 -7.13
C GLY A 120 33.73 -41.99 -6.18
N ILE A 121 34.55 -41.07 -6.69
CA ILE A 121 35.23 -39.99 -5.94
C ILE A 121 34.23 -39.15 -5.15
N ARG A 122 33.02 -38.92 -5.68
CA ARG A 122 31.96 -38.23 -4.94
C ARG A 122 31.49 -39.02 -3.73
N SER A 123 31.40 -40.35 -3.83
CA SER A 123 31.04 -41.24 -2.74
C SER A 123 32.16 -41.30 -1.69
N GLN A 124 33.41 -41.42 -2.14
CA GLN A 124 34.60 -41.42 -1.27
C GLN A 124 34.76 -40.10 -0.51
N LEU A 125 34.52 -38.96 -1.16
CA LEU A 125 34.52 -37.65 -0.50
C LEU A 125 33.39 -37.54 0.53
N LYS A 126 32.17 -37.99 0.20
CA LYS A 126 31.05 -38.04 1.16
C LYS A 126 31.41 -38.91 2.37
N GLU A 127 31.99 -40.09 2.13
CA GLU A 127 32.38 -41.02 3.19
C GLU A 127 33.49 -40.44 4.08
N CYS A 128 34.51 -39.80 3.48
CA CYS A 128 35.57 -39.13 4.24
C CYS A 128 35.02 -37.97 5.08
N LEU A 129 34.12 -37.14 4.53
CA LEU A 129 33.49 -36.03 5.25
C LEU A 129 32.56 -36.50 6.37
N LEU A 130 31.88 -37.63 6.18
CA LEU A 130 31.05 -38.26 7.21
C LEU A 130 31.88 -38.87 8.34
N LYS A 131 33.07 -39.40 8.04
CA LYS A 131 34.03 -39.90 9.04
C LYS A 131 34.75 -38.76 9.77
N ASN A 132 35.05 -37.66 9.08
CA ASN A 132 35.78 -36.50 9.60
C ASN A 132 34.87 -35.27 9.79
N LYS A 133 33.73 -35.44 10.49
CA LYS A 133 32.77 -34.34 10.72
C LYS A 133 33.45 -33.13 11.35
N GLY A 134 33.29 -31.97 10.72
CA GLY A 134 33.86 -30.70 11.18
C GLY A 134 35.35 -30.51 10.87
N LYS A 135 36.02 -31.45 10.19
CA LYS A 135 37.44 -31.36 9.79
C LYS A 135 37.61 -31.65 8.29
N PRO A 136 37.17 -30.74 7.40
CA PRO A 136 37.20 -30.96 5.96
C PRO A 136 38.62 -31.05 5.38
N LEU A 137 39.65 -30.49 6.05
CA LEU A 137 41.04 -30.61 5.59
C LEU A 137 41.56 -32.05 5.58
N ASN A 138 40.97 -32.96 6.37
CA ASN A 138 41.39 -34.36 6.38
C ASN A 138 41.01 -35.11 5.10
N CYS A 139 40.14 -34.53 4.26
CA CYS A 139 39.64 -35.10 3.01
C CYS A 139 40.10 -34.29 1.79
N TYR A 140 41.26 -33.63 1.93
CA TYR A 140 41.75 -32.68 0.93
C TYR A 140 42.08 -33.34 -0.40
N GLU A 141 42.58 -34.58 -0.39
CA GLU A 141 42.96 -35.31 -1.59
C GLU A 141 41.74 -35.68 -2.43
N GLU A 142 40.69 -36.20 -1.79
CA GLU A 142 39.40 -36.53 -2.41
C GLU A 142 38.70 -35.26 -2.91
N MET A 143 38.79 -34.16 -2.17
CA MET A 143 38.24 -32.86 -2.59
C MET A 143 38.98 -32.28 -3.80
N LYS A 144 40.30 -32.44 -3.86
CA LYS A 144 41.13 -32.00 -5.00
C LYS A 144 40.85 -32.82 -6.26
N GLN A 145 40.65 -34.13 -6.12
CA GLN A 145 40.25 -35.00 -7.21
C GLN A 145 38.85 -34.67 -7.72
N PHE A 146 37.89 -34.45 -6.81
CA PHE A 146 36.54 -34.01 -7.17
C PHE A 146 36.55 -32.67 -7.92
N ASN A 147 37.33 -31.69 -7.45
CA ASN A 147 37.45 -30.39 -8.12
C ASN A 147 38.03 -30.50 -9.54
N LYS A 148 38.98 -31.41 -9.80
CA LYS A 148 39.49 -31.66 -11.15
C LYS A 148 38.44 -32.24 -12.07
N LEU A 149 37.63 -33.18 -11.58
CA LEU A 149 36.52 -33.75 -12.35
C LEU A 149 35.48 -32.68 -12.71
N VAL A 150 35.16 -31.80 -11.78
CA VAL A 150 34.21 -30.69 -12.02
C VAL A 150 34.79 -29.65 -12.99
N GLN A 151 36.08 -29.30 -12.88
CA GLN A 151 36.73 -28.31 -13.75
C GLN A 151 36.97 -28.82 -15.18
N ASN A 152 37.30 -30.10 -15.37
CA ASN A 152 37.52 -30.69 -16.70
C ASN A 152 36.21 -30.97 -17.46
N GLN A 153 35.05 -30.88 -16.80
CA GLN A 153 33.72 -31.15 -17.38
C GLN A 153 32.75 -29.97 -17.36
N SER A 154 33.28 -28.77 -17.09
CA SER A 154 32.59 -27.48 -17.27
C SER A 154 32.93 -26.87 -18.62
#